data_AF-A0A0V1DBV1-F1
#
_entry.id   AF-A0A0V1DBV1-F1
#
_cell.length_a   1.000
_cell.length_b   1.000
_cell.length_c   1.000
_cell.angle_alpha   90.00
_cell.angle_beta   90.00
_cell.angle_gamma   90.00
#
_symmetry.space_group_name_H-M   'P 1'
#
loop_
_entity.id
_entity.type
_entity.pdbx_description
1 polymer ?
#
loop_
_entity_poly.entity_id
_entity_poly.type
_entity_poly.pdbx_seq_one_letter_code
_entity_poly.pdbx_strand_id
1 'polypeptide(L)' 'MLAKVSIDQPEDWDVHFDRVLLAYRSSVHHTTDDTPCRIMFGRELRLPVDVMIYELPHGALEETTGEYVQRLRHEIE' A
#
# COMPACT_ATOMS: atom_id res chain seq x y z
N MET A 1 -12.68 -0.44 13.67
CA MET A 1 -12.74 -1.59 12.75
C MET A 1 -12.59 -2.93 13.48
N LEU A 2 -11.49 -3.19 14.19
CA LEU A 2 -11.27 -4.44 14.95
C LEU A 2 -12.43 -4.77 15.91
N ALA A 3 -12.83 -3.83 16.77
CA ALA A 3 -13.92 -4.05 17.71
C ALA A 3 -15.25 -4.46 17.05
N LYS A 4 -15.54 -3.97 15.83
CA LYS A 4 -16.78 -4.36 15.13
C LYS A 4 -16.72 -5.81 14.66
N VAL A 5 -15.60 -6.24 14.09
CA VAL A 5 -15.43 -7.63 13.64
C VAL A 5 -15.44 -8.60 14.83
N SER A 6 -14.80 -8.26 15.95
CA SER A 6 -14.82 -9.07 17.16
C SER A 6 -16.19 -9.18 17.83
N ILE A 7 -17.08 -8.21 17.64
CA ILE A 7 -18.46 -8.24 18.17
C ILE A 7 -19.39 -9.01 17.22
N ASP A 8 -19.27 -8.76 15.92
CA ASP A 8 -20.19 -9.31 14.92
C ASP A 8 -19.87 -10.79 14.60
N GLN A 9 -18.60 -11.18 14.69
CA GLN A 9 -18.09 -12.54 14.41
C GLN A 9 -17.05 -12.93 15.47
N PRO A 10 -17.48 -13.19 16.72
CA PRO A 10 -16.59 -13.43 17.84
C PRO A 10 -15.79 -14.74 17.75
N GLU A 11 -16.28 -15.74 17.02
CA GLU A 11 -15.61 -17.04 16.88
C GLU A 11 -14.51 -17.04 15.79
N ASP A 12 -14.66 -16.17 14.77
CA ASP A 12 -13.77 -16.10 13.58
C ASP A 12 -13.03 -14.76 13.48
N TRP A 13 -12.87 -14.05 14.60
CA TRP A 13 -12.26 -12.71 14.61
C TRP A 13 -10.82 -12.73 14.06
N ASP A 14 -10.10 -13.83 14.27
CA ASP A 14 -8.73 -14.07 13.83
C ASP A 14 -8.66 -14.35 12.32
N VAL A 15 -9.64 -15.07 11.76
CA VAL A 15 -9.78 -15.29 10.30
C VAL A 15 -9.93 -13.97 9.54
N HIS A 16 -10.56 -12.98 10.17
CA HIS A 16 -10.77 -11.66 9.59
C HIS A 16 -9.67 -10.65 9.90
N PHE A 17 -8.69 -11.02 10.75
CA PHE A 17 -7.69 -10.10 11.26
C PHE A 17 -6.87 -9.46 10.13
N ASP A 18 -6.45 -10.24 9.13
CA ASP A 18 -5.68 -9.73 7.99
C ASP A 18 -6.44 -8.67 7.20
N ARG A 19 -7.75 -8.87 6.99
CA ARG A 19 -8.60 -7.91 6.27
C ARG A 19 -8.77 -6.61 7.06
N VAL A 20 -8.96 -6.74 8.37
CA VAL A 20 -9.10 -5.57 9.24
C VAL A 20 -7.79 -4.78 9.31
N LEU A 21 -6.65 -5.47 9.43
CA LEU A 21 -5.34 -4.84 9.41
C LEU A 21 -5.05 -4.16 8.08
N LEU A 22 -5.41 -4.80 6.96
CA LEU A 22 -5.27 -4.20 5.64
C LEU A 22 -6.04 -2.88 5.56
N ALA A 23 -7.33 -2.90 5.91
CA ALA A 23 -8.18 -1.71 5.90
C ALA A 23 -7.66 -0.62 6.84
N TYR A 24 -7.16 -1.00 8.02
CA TYR A 24 -6.56 -0.05 8.95
C TYR A 24 -5.29 0.60 8.37
N ARG A 25 -4.41 -0.18 7.73
CA ARG A 25 -3.13 0.31 7.19
C ARG A 25 -3.29 1.19 5.96
N SER A 26 -4.34 0.97 5.15
CA SER A 26 -4.60 1.72 3.91
C SER A 26 -5.57 2.89 4.09
N SER A 27 -6.22 3.03 5.25
CA SER A 27 -7.16 4.12 5.50
C SER A 27 -6.48 5.27 6.22
N VAL A 28 -6.86 6.50 5.86
CA VAL A 28 -6.39 7.71 6.54
C VAL A 28 -6.77 7.66 8.02
N HIS A 29 -5.78 7.82 8.89
CA HIS A 29 -5.99 7.82 10.32
C HIS A 29 -6.22 9.24 10.85
N HIS A 30 -7.31 9.46 11.57
CA HIS A 30 -7.80 10.80 11.91
C HIS A 30 -6.79 11.68 12.68
N THR A 31 -5.94 11.08 13.52
CA THR A 31 -5.00 11.84 14.37
C THR A 31 -3.81 12.37 13.57
N THR A 32 -3.42 11.62 12.54
CA THR A 32 -2.21 11.89 11.74
C THR A 32 -2.57 12.47 10.38
N ASP A 33 -3.85 12.45 10.01
CA ASP A 33 -4.38 12.78 8.69
C ASP A 33 -3.63 12.05 7.55
N ASP A 34 -3.10 10.87 7.89
CA ASP A 34 -2.25 10.07 7.04
C ASP A 34 -2.49 8.57 7.28
N THR A 35 -2.22 7.73 6.29
CA THR A 35 -2.35 6.28 6.39
C THR A 35 -1.24 5.71 7.28
N PRO A 36 -1.55 4.73 8.14
CA PRO A 36 -0.52 4.08 8.96
C PRO A 36 0.61 3.45 8.11
N CYS A 37 0.30 2.97 6.90
CA CYS A 37 1.32 2.43 5.99
C CYS A 37 2.31 3.51 5.55
N ARG A 38 1.83 4.68 5.13
CA ARG A 38 2.71 5.78 4.71
C ARG A 38 3.59 6.28 5.86
N ILE A 39 3.04 6.36 7.07
CA ILE A 39 3.80 6.78 8.25
C ILE A 39 4.92 5.77 8.60
N MET A 40 4.61 4.46 8.58
CA MET A 40 5.58 3.43 8.99
C MET A 40 6.64 3.13 7.93
N PHE A 41 6.26 3.14 6.65
CA PHE A 41 7.12 2.65 5.56
C PHE A 41 7.50 3.74 4.56
N GLY A 42 7.03 4.98 4.76
CA GLY A 42 7.29 6.10 3.84
C GLY A 42 6.59 5.99 2.49
N ARG A 43 5.70 5.01 2.29
CA ARG A 43 4.97 4.78 1.03
C ARG A 43 3.57 4.25 1.27
N GLU A 44 2.66 4.58 0.37
CA GLU A 44 1.30 4.07 0.39
C GLU A 44 1.25 2.59 -0.04
N LEU A 45 0.30 1.85 0.51
CA LEU A 45 0.08 0.46 0.12
C LEU A 45 -0.56 0.42 -1.28
N ARG A 46 -0.06 -0.43 -2.19
CA ARG A 46 -0.70 -0.67 -3.49
C ARG A 46 -1.69 -1.82 -3.36
N LEU A 47 -2.99 -1.52 -3.37
CA LEU A 47 -4.06 -2.51 -3.32
C LEU A 47 -4.35 -3.07 -4.71
N PRO A 48 -4.89 -4.31 -4.82
CA PRO A 48 -5.31 -4.86 -6.11
C PRO A 48 -6.31 -3.96 -6.85
N VAL A 49 -7.21 -3.30 -6.10
CA VAL A 49 -8.16 -2.34 -6.67
C VAL A 49 -7.45 -1.13 -7.27
N ASP A 50 -6.31 -0.71 -6.71
CA ASP A 50 -5.54 0.40 -7.27
C ASP A 50 -4.96 0.03 -8.63
N VAL A 51 -4.57 -1.24 -8.84
CA VAL A 51 -4.07 -1.73 -10.13
C VAL A 51 -5.20 -1.86 -11.17
N MET A 52 -6.41 -2.18 -10.72
CA MET A 52 -7.58 -2.29 -11.59
C MET A 52 -8.16 -0.93 -11.98
N ILE A 53 -8.14 0.04 -11.06
CA ILE A 53 -8.71 1.39 -11.26
C ILE A 53 -7.69 2.35 -11.86
N TYR A 54 -6.46 2.35 -11.33
CA TYR A 54 -5.36 3.11 -11.88
C TYR A 54 -4.57 2.16 -12.78
N GLU A 55 -4.79 2.27 -14.09
CA GLU A 55 -3.80 1.77 -15.04
C GLU A 55 -2.42 2.26 -14.57
N LEU A 56 -1.43 1.37 -14.61
CA LEU A 56 -0.03 1.70 -14.34
C LEU A 56 0.21 3.10 -14.93
N PRO A 57 0.69 4.09 -14.15
CA PRO A 57 0.90 5.42 -14.71
C PRO A 57 1.65 5.22 -16.02
N HIS A 58 1.06 5.69 -17.13
CA HIS A 58 1.53 5.49 -18.50
C HIS A 58 2.94 6.08 -18.77
N GLY A 59 3.73 6.33 -17.72
CA GLY A 59 5.10 6.79 -17.74
C GLY A 59 6.03 6.05 -16.77
N ALA A 60 5.56 5.02 -16.06
CA ALA A 60 6.48 3.97 -15.58
C ALA A 60 6.81 3.09 -16.79
N LEU A 61 7.51 3.68 -17.76
CA LEU A 61 8.30 2.92 -18.70
C LEU A 61 9.03 1.89 -17.85
N GLU A 62 8.82 0.62 -18.17
CA GLU A 62 9.72 -0.43 -17.75
C GLU A 62 11.09 -0.03 -18.31
N GLU A 63 11.82 0.84 -17.62
CA GLU A 63 13.26 0.91 -17.80
C GLU A 63 13.70 -0.49 -17.44
N THR A 64 14.09 -1.23 -18.47
CA THR A 64 14.78 -2.47 -18.26
C THR A 64 15.93 -2.18 -17.30
N THR A 65 16.25 -3.11 -16.42
CA THR A 65 17.31 -2.89 -15.41
C THR A 65 18.61 -2.36 -16.05
N GLY A 66 18.85 -2.69 -17.33
CA GLY A 66 19.92 -2.11 -18.14
C GLY A 66 19.81 -0.59 -18.38
N GLU A 67 18.63 -0.07 -18.73
CA GLU A 67 18.40 1.37 -18.98
C GLU A 67 18.56 2.19 -17.70
N TYR A 68 18.04 1.71 -16.58
CA TYR A 68 18.23 2.34 -15.26
C TYR A 68 19.72 2.44 -14.89
N VAL A 69 20.48 1.35 -15.06
CA VAL A 69 21.92 1.31 -14.74
C VAL A 69 22.73 2.22 -15.66
N GLN A 70 22.36 2.35 -16.94
CA GLN A 70 23.04 3.24 -17.88
C GLN A 70 22.79 4.71 -17.55
N ARG A 71 21.54 5.09 -17.25
CA ARG A 71 21.22 6.47 -16.83
C ARG A 71 21.97 6.84 -15.55
N LEU A 72 21.93 5.97 -14.52
CA LEU A 72 22.61 6.22 -13.26
C LEU A 72 24.12 6.42 -13.44
N ARG A 73 24.74 5.67 -14.35
CA ARG A 73 26.16 5.83 -14.67
C ARG A 73 26.46 7.20 -15.28
N HIS A 74 25.57 7.68 -16.15
CA HIS A 74 25.71 8.99 -16.79
C HIS A 74 25.50 10.17 -15.84
N GLU A 75 24.71 10.00 -14.79
CA GLU A 75 24.43 11.04 -13.79
C GLU A 75 25.52 11.17 -12.70
N ILE A 76 26.38 10.17 -12.56
CA ILE A 76 27.45 10.11 -11.54
C ILE A 76 28.80 10.60 -12.09
N GLU A 77 28.95 10.68 -13.42
CA GLU A 77 30.09 11.32 -14.11
C GLU A 77 29.94 12.85 -14.18
#